data_AF-A0A3D1UA12-F1
#
_entry.id   AF-A0A3D1UA12-F1
#
_cell.length_a   1.000
_cell.length_b   1.000
_cell.length_c   1.000
_cell.angle_alpha   90.00
_cell.angle_beta   90.00
_cell.angle_gamma   90.00
#
_symmetry.space_group_name_H-M   'P 1'
#
loop_
_entity.id
_entity.type
_entity.pdbx_description
1 polymer ?
#
loop_
_entity_poly.entity_id
_entity_poly.type
_entity_poly.pdbx_seq_one_letter_code
_entity_poly.pdbx_strand_id
1 'polypeptide(L)' 'ACDAVSQLHKLGYKRVKFLNLVSAPEGLSRFEKEHPDVPVWSAALDERLNSHYYIVPGLGDAGDRIFGTL' A
#
# COMPACT_ATOMS: atom_id res chain seq x y z
N ALA A 1 4.76 -2.72 -1.57
CA ALA A 1 5.06 -1.42 -0.92
C ALA A 1 6.34 -1.51 -0.09
N CYS A 2 6.42 -2.34 0.96
CA CYS A 2 7.61 -2.44 1.81
C CYS A 2 8.91 -2.77 1.06
N ASP A 3 8.87 -3.74 0.13
CA ASP A 3 10.07 -4.05 -0.66
C ASP A 3 10.54 -2.84 -1.47
N ALA A 4 9.63 -2.13 -2.16
CA ALA A 4 9.98 -0.91 -2.88
C ALA A 4 10.64 0.16 -1.99
N VAL A 5 10.10 0.38 -0.78
CA VAL A 5 10.70 1.29 0.21
C VAL A 5 12.08 0.80 0.65
N SER A 6 12.23 -0.50 0.92
CA SER A 6 13.52 -1.10 1.26
C SER A 6 14.56 -0.91 0.17
N GLN A 7 14.17 -1.02 -1.11
CA GLN A 7 15.08 -0.75 -2.23
C GLN A 7 15.46 0.74 -2.29
N LEU A 8 14.51 1.66 -2.07
CA LEU A 8 14.82 3.09 -2.00
C LEU A 8 15.81 3.41 -0.86
N HIS A 9 15.64 2.79 0.30
CA HIS A 9 16.58 2.96 1.42
C HIS A 9 17.97 2.40 1.09
N LYS A 10 18.06 1.24 0.43
CA LYS A 10 19.34 0.68 -0.05
C LYS A 10 20.05 1.61 -1.04
N LEU A 11 19.29 2.34 -1.85
CA LEU A 11 19.82 3.34 -2.79
C LEU A 11 20.19 4.68 -2.09
N GLY A 12 19.99 4.80 -0.78
CA GLY A 12 20.38 5.96 0.02
C GLY A 12 19.32 7.07 0.10
N TYR A 13 18.10 6.84 -0.38
CA TYR A 13 17.01 7.81 -0.24
C TYR A 13 16.53 7.86 1.22
N LYS A 14 16.62 9.04 1.84
CA LYS A 14 16.31 9.25 3.27
C LYS A 14 14.93 9.84 3.54
N ARG A 15 14.25 10.33 2.51
CA ARG A 15 12.96 11.03 2.62
C ARG A 15 11.98 10.39 1.67
N VAL A 16 11.43 9.25 2.09
CA VAL A 16 10.40 8.52 1.36
C VAL A 16 9.04 8.90 1.94
N LYS A 17 8.04 9.02 1.07
CA LYS A 17 6.64 9.23 1.42
C LYS A 17 5.83 8.22 0.64
N PHE A 18 4.88 7.55 1.29
CA PHE A 18 3.99 6.61 0.61
C PHE A 18 2.60 7.21 0.47
N LEU A 19 2.10 7.26 -0.76
CA LEU A 19 0.76 7.77 -1.08
C LEU A 19 -0.01 6.66 -1.79
N ASN A 20 -1.26 6.42 -1.37
CA ASN A 20 -2.15 5.49 -2.03
C ASN A 20 -3.62 5.94 -1.94
N LEU A 21 -4.50 5.27 -2.68
CA LEU A 21 -5.94 5.54 -2.66
C LEU A 21 -6.65 4.80 -1.52
N VAL A 22 -6.43 3.49 -1.39
CA VAL A 22 -7.11 2.66 -0.41
C VAL A 22 -6.09 1.72 0.24
N SER A 23 -6.12 1.67 1.56
CA SER A 23 -5.31 0.77 2.38
C SER A 23 -6.22 -0.20 3.14
N ALA A 24 -5.70 -1.39 3.45
CA ALA A 24 -6.29 -2.29 4.44
C ALA A 24 -5.48 -2.25 5.75
N PRO A 25 -6.09 -2.47 6.92
CA PRO A 25 -5.41 -2.36 8.22
C PRO A 25 -4.24 -3.31 8.36
N GLU A 26 -4.34 -4.52 7.80
CA GLU A 26 -3.28 -5.54 7.83
C GLU A 26 -2.04 -5.09 7.04
N GLY A 27 -2.26 -4.48 5.87
CA GLY A 27 -1.20 -3.93 5.04
C GLY A 27 -0.54 -2.71 5.68
N LEU A 28 -1.34 -1.80 6.24
CA LEU A 28 -0.85 -0.59 6.90
C LEU A 28 -0.03 -0.94 8.15
N SER A 29 -0.55 -1.82 9.02
CA SER A 29 0.14 -2.25 10.25
C SER A 29 1.49 -2.90 9.94
N ARG A 30 1.55 -3.75 8.90
CA ARG A 30 2.81 -4.33 8.45
C ARG A 30 3.78 -3.27 7.94
N PHE A 31 3.29 -2.33 7.12
CA PHE A 31 4.12 -1.26 6.56
C PHE A 31 4.70 -0.36 7.66
N GLU A 32 3.88 0.08 8.62
CA GLU A 32 4.32 0.91 9.75
C GLU A 32 5.33 0.18 10.64
N LYS A 33 5.19 -1.14 10.81
CA LYS A 33 6.16 -1.95 11.56
C LYS A 33 7.51 -2.07 10.85
N GLU A 34 7.51 -2.25 9.53
CA GLU A 34 8.73 -2.43 8.73
C GLU A 34 9.42 -1.09 8.40
N HIS A 35 8.64 -0.01 8.23
CA HIS A 35 9.09 1.30 7.80
C HIS A 35 8.45 2.43 8.64
N PRO A 36 8.70 2.46 9.97
CA PRO A 36 8.10 3.45 10.86
C PRO A 36 8.52 4.90 10.56
N ASP A 37 9.58 5.08 9.78
CA ASP A 37 10.10 6.37 9.34
C ASP A 37 9.40 6.92 8.10
N VAL A 38 8.58 6.12 7.41
CA VAL A 38 7.93 6.51 6.17
C VAL A 38 6.48 6.90 6.43
N PRO A 39 6.13 8.21 6.35
CA PRO A 39 4.75 8.63 6.50
C PRO A 39 3.89 8.13 5.34
N VAL A 40 2.71 7.65 5.69
CA VAL A 40 1.70 7.09 4.78
C VAL A 40 0.51 8.05 4.69
N TRP A 41 0.10 8.36 3.46
CA TRP A 41 -1.15 9.03 3.16
C TRP A 41 -2.03 8.08 2.35
N SER A 42 -3.19 7.76 2.89
CA SER A 42 -4.22 6.94 2.24
C SER A 42 -5.48 7.77 2.10
N ALA A 43 -6.13 7.77 0.94
CA ALA A 43 -7.40 8.48 0.78
C ALA A 43 -8.54 7.79 1.56
N ALA A 44 -8.48 6.47 1.71
CA ALA A 44 -9.37 5.68 2.56
C ALA A 44 -8.60 4.57 3.29
N LEU A 45 -9.03 4.24 4.51
CA LEU A 45 -8.66 3.02 5.21
C LEU A 45 -9.90 2.14 5.28
N ASP A 46 -9.85 1.03 4.56
CA ASP A 46 -10.96 0.08 4.45
C ASP A 46 -10.88 -0.99 5.54
N GLU A 47 -11.81 -1.94 5.54
CA GLU A 47 -12.07 -2.79 6.72
C GLU A 47 -11.04 -3.89 6.90
N ARG A 48 -10.66 -4.58 5.81
CA ARG A 48 -9.84 -5.80 5.86
C ARG A 48 -9.37 -6.22 4.48
N LEU A 49 -8.54 -7.25 4.46
CA LEU A 49 -8.34 -8.10 3.29
C LEU A 49 -9.31 -9.30 3.31
N ASN A 50 -9.77 -9.73 2.13
CA ASN A 50 -10.51 -11.00 1.98
C ASN A 50 -9.56 -12.20 1.76
N SER A 51 -10.12 -13.40 1.56
CA SER A 51 -9.35 -14.64 1.35
C SER A 51 -8.51 -14.68 0.08
N HIS A 52 -8.76 -13.77 -0.86
CA HIS A 52 -7.97 -13.59 -2.09
C HIS A 52 -7.07 -12.34 -2.00
N TYR A 53 -6.90 -11.76 -0.80
CA TYR A 53 -6.08 -10.59 -0.52
C TYR A 53 -6.51 -9.30 -1.22
N TYR A 54 -7.77 -9.21 -1.67
CA TYR A 54 -8.35 -7.93 -2.06
C TYR A 54 -8.78 -7.14 -0.83
N ILE A 55 -8.63 -5.81 -0.91
CA ILE A 55 -9.16 -4.87 0.08
C ILE A 55 -10.69 -4.88 0.01
N VAL A 56 -11.37 -4.84 1.17
CA VAL A 56 -12.83 -4.82 1.28
C VAL A 56 -13.29 -3.61 2.09
N PRO A 57 -14.22 -2.77 1.60
CA PRO A 57 -14.94 -2.89 0.31
C PRO A 57 -14.05 -2.72 -0.94
N GLY A 58 -12.98 -1.94 -0.84
CA GLY A 58 -11.94 -1.77 -1.86
C GLY A 58 -12.44 -1.21 -3.19
N LEU A 59 -11.66 -1.46 -4.23
CA LEU A 59 -11.93 -1.00 -5.59
C LEU A 59 -11.75 -2.10 -6.65
N GLY A 60 -11.64 -3.36 -6.25
CA GLY A 60 -11.34 -4.48 -7.15
C GLY A 60 -9.90 -4.44 -7.65
N ASP A 61 -9.66 -4.91 -8.87
CA ASP A 61 -8.34 -4.84 -9.50
C ASP A 61 -8.08 -3.41 -10.02
N ALA A 62 -7.10 -2.73 -9.43
CA ALA A 62 -6.75 -1.37 -9.82
C ALA A 62 -6.15 -1.30 -11.22
N GLY A 63 -5.32 -2.29 -11.59
CA GLY A 63 -4.63 -2.32 -12.87
C GLY A 63 -5.62 -2.51 -14.01
N ASP A 64 -6.47 -3.54 -13.91
CA ASP A 64 -7.46 -3.84 -14.94
C ASP A 64 -8.44 -2.68 -15.13
N ARG A 65 -8.86 -2.03 -14.04
CA ARG A 65 -9.76 -0.89 -14.12
C ARG A 65 -9.11 0.36 -14.74
N ILE A 66 -7.81 0.58 -14.51
CA ILE A 66 -7.09 1.72 -15.07
C ILE A 66 -6.78 1.50 -16.56
N PHE A 67 -6.37 0.29 -16.93
CA PHE A 67 -5.88 -0.01 -18.28
C PHE A 67 -6.90 -0.69 -19.19
N GLY A 68 -8.06 -1.11 -18.65
CA GLY A 68 -9.11 -1.79 -19.40
C GLY A 68 -8.74 -3.21 -19.83
N THR A 69 -8.03 -3.96 -18.98
CA THR A 69 -7.52 -5.31 -19.26
C THR A 69 -8.32 -6.43 -18.58
N LEU A 70 -7.99 -7.69 -18.91
CA LEU A 70 -8.50 -8.95 -18.34
C LEU A 70 -7.36 -9.95 -18.17
#